data_AF-A0A7V9G5P8-F1
#
_entry.id   AF-A0A7V9G5P8-F1
#
_cell.length_a   1.000
_cell.length_b   1.000
_cell.length_c   1.000
_cell.angle_alpha   90.00
_cell.angle_beta   90.00
_cell.angle_gamma   90.00
#
_symmetry.space_group_name_H-M   'P 1'
#
loop_
_entity.id
_entity.type
_entity.pdbx_description
1 polymer ?
#
loop_
_entity_poly.entity_id
_entity_poly.type
_entity_poly.pdbx_seq_one_letter_code
_entity_poly.pdbx_strand_id
1 'polypeptide(L)'
;MHSLIYFDVEDSFSHPGSPVHRLPGQFADILHAEGLQGSFHIIGEKARFMERHRQQDVIDAIRRHDVSLHYDRGSLPPTTATEVSNLGWFDGVERVMFRERTGFDTIERVFGRCTALTQHGGTFAAQIVYAVGKMGKPYFYSPFQLGRRNVVWYANNLMFRGLHGDLYFDTLYRDTAAFDHEFTQVDGRIAELARTVDYSPMFGCHPVITMMTEFPCANFFGGAAPPRAQWRVPTPVPGVWVPTILANFRRYVHALAKQPDVSWTTVAGMTEIYGQRPIIVGDHAILAGARAVIDQGGPAYTDVLSAGELLYLLARRRLQQRDRCDVPQVMGPTESHPPVRSFADAEAIATAIVDAVDASSYLPADIDLANAIVHLACASVGRDAMSATRTITDLPGMDTAMERIRSYRDWPVHGPAYRQESILMHAELQAWTLKPAMPASDYPPDVTLGRQLNPMVPWR
;
A
#
# COMPACT_ATOMS: atom_id res chain seq x y z
N MET A 1 15.01 -10.07 9.02
CA MET A 1 14.11 -9.28 8.16
C MET A 1 12.84 -10.08 7.89
N HIS A 2 11.67 -9.47 7.79
CA HIS A 2 10.46 -10.16 7.32
C HIS A 2 10.36 -10.15 5.79
N SER A 3 9.81 -11.20 5.19
CA SER A 3 9.62 -11.27 3.74
C SER A 3 8.41 -12.11 3.38
N LEU A 4 7.94 -11.96 2.15
CA LEU A 4 6.90 -12.78 1.53
C LEU A 4 7.24 -12.96 0.06
N ILE A 5 6.70 -14.00 -0.57
CA ILE A 5 6.73 -14.16 -2.02
C ILE A 5 5.34 -13.93 -2.61
N TYR A 6 5.24 -13.18 -3.69
CA TYR A 6 3.94 -12.82 -4.28
C TYR A 6 3.88 -12.94 -5.80
N PHE A 7 2.67 -13.04 -6.35
CA PHE A 7 2.40 -13.28 -7.77
C PHE A 7 1.24 -12.44 -8.25
N ASP A 8 1.40 -11.80 -9.41
CA ASP A 8 0.34 -11.00 -10.03
C ASP A 8 -0.35 -11.84 -11.12
N VAL A 9 -1.55 -12.34 -10.82
CA VAL A 9 -2.30 -13.31 -11.64
C VAL A 9 -3.39 -12.60 -12.44
N GLU A 10 -3.05 -12.26 -13.68
CA GLU A 10 -3.82 -11.26 -14.44
C GLU A 10 -4.60 -11.80 -15.66
N ASP A 11 -4.19 -12.94 -16.22
CA ASP A 11 -4.67 -13.35 -17.55
C ASP A 11 -6.05 -14.05 -17.52
N SER A 12 -7.07 -13.32 -17.97
CA SER A 12 -8.43 -13.81 -18.26
C SER A 12 -8.81 -13.72 -19.75
N PHE A 13 -7.80 -13.61 -20.62
CA PHE A 13 -7.94 -13.37 -22.06
C PHE A 13 -7.61 -14.61 -22.87
N SER A 14 -6.55 -15.32 -22.48
CA SER A 14 -6.16 -16.56 -23.15
C SER A 14 -7.27 -17.60 -23.15
N HIS A 15 -7.21 -18.51 -24.13
CA HIS A 15 -8.15 -19.62 -24.22
C HIS A 15 -8.14 -20.42 -22.90
N PRO A 16 -9.28 -20.84 -22.32
CA PRO A 16 -9.33 -21.54 -21.03
C PRO A 16 -8.48 -22.82 -20.94
N GLY A 17 -8.24 -23.48 -22.08
CA GLY A 17 -7.35 -24.64 -22.19
C GLY A 17 -5.85 -24.31 -22.30
N SER A 18 -5.47 -23.03 -22.31
CA SER A 18 -4.07 -22.60 -22.36
C SER A 18 -3.33 -23.03 -21.10
N PRO A 19 -2.09 -23.55 -21.21
CA PRO A 19 -1.30 -23.97 -20.05
C PRO A 19 -1.01 -22.83 -19.06
N VAL A 20 -1.03 -21.57 -19.52
CA VAL A 20 -0.79 -20.39 -18.68
C VAL A 20 -1.76 -20.30 -17.49
N HIS A 21 -2.98 -20.84 -17.62
CA HIS A 21 -3.96 -20.82 -16.55
C HIS A 21 -3.74 -21.92 -15.50
N ARG A 22 -2.90 -22.92 -15.78
CA ARG A 22 -2.49 -23.95 -14.81
C ARG A 22 -1.29 -23.51 -13.97
N LEU A 23 -0.43 -22.65 -14.53
CA LEU A 23 0.81 -22.19 -13.88
C LEU A 23 0.61 -21.65 -12.46
N PRO A 24 -0.39 -20.79 -12.16
CA PRO A 24 -0.58 -20.29 -10.79
C PRO A 24 -0.76 -21.43 -9.76
N GLY A 25 -1.52 -22.47 -10.11
CA GLY A 25 -1.72 -23.64 -9.26
C GLY A 25 -0.46 -24.48 -9.10
N GLN A 26 0.31 -24.65 -10.19
CA GLN A 26 1.58 -25.38 -10.16
C GLN A 26 2.66 -24.65 -9.35
N PHE A 27 2.69 -23.32 -9.39
CA PHE A 27 3.55 -22.53 -8.51
C PHE A 27 3.13 -22.65 -7.05
N ALA A 28 1.82 -22.63 -6.76
CA ALA A 28 1.29 -22.90 -5.43
C ALA A 28 1.72 -24.31 -4.92
N ASP A 29 1.60 -25.35 -5.74
CA ASP A 29 2.06 -26.69 -5.37
C ASP A 29 3.55 -26.73 -5.03
N ILE A 30 4.40 -26.04 -5.81
CA ILE A 30 5.84 -25.97 -5.55
C ILE A 30 6.13 -25.25 -4.23
N LEU A 31 5.50 -24.10 -3.99
CA LEU A 31 5.64 -23.36 -2.73
C LEU A 31 5.29 -24.23 -1.53
N HIS A 32 4.13 -24.90 -1.60
CA HIS A 32 3.67 -25.79 -0.55
C HIS A 32 4.64 -26.95 -0.30
N ALA A 33 5.16 -27.57 -1.36
CA ALA A 33 6.11 -28.68 -1.27
C ALA A 33 7.46 -28.26 -0.66
N GLU A 34 7.91 -27.03 -0.92
CA GLU A 34 9.15 -26.46 -0.35
C GLU A 34 8.93 -25.80 1.02
N GLY A 35 7.71 -25.90 1.59
CA GLY A 35 7.39 -25.38 2.92
C GLY A 35 7.20 -23.86 2.99
N LEU A 36 7.00 -23.18 1.86
CA LEU A 36 6.70 -21.74 1.81
C LEU A 36 5.22 -21.46 1.53
N GLN A 37 4.75 -20.32 2.03
CA GLN A 37 3.46 -19.76 1.64
C GLN A 37 3.66 -18.59 0.67
N GLY A 38 2.92 -18.57 -0.44
CA GLY A 38 2.85 -17.42 -1.34
C GLY A 38 1.67 -16.49 -1.04
N SER A 39 1.70 -15.33 -1.69
CA SER A 39 0.59 -14.38 -1.76
C SER A 39 0.17 -14.17 -3.21
N PHE A 40 -0.99 -14.66 -3.61
CA PHE A 40 -1.49 -14.55 -4.98
C PHE A 40 -2.40 -13.33 -5.11
N HIS A 41 -1.98 -12.35 -5.91
CA HIS A 41 -2.72 -11.15 -6.20
C HIS A 41 -3.53 -11.38 -7.47
N ILE A 42 -4.85 -11.48 -7.35
CA ILE A 42 -5.72 -11.97 -8.41
C ILE A 42 -6.70 -10.87 -8.81
N ILE A 43 -6.80 -10.61 -10.12
CA ILE A 43 -7.83 -9.70 -10.66
C ILE A 43 -9.22 -10.33 -10.44
N GLY A 44 -10.22 -9.54 -10.04
CA GLY A 44 -11.59 -10.03 -9.83
C GLY A 44 -12.15 -10.79 -11.05
N GLU A 45 -12.00 -10.22 -12.26
CA GLU A 45 -12.35 -10.88 -13.52
C GLU A 45 -11.59 -12.19 -13.77
N LYS A 46 -10.34 -12.30 -13.29
CA LYS A 46 -9.59 -13.56 -13.36
C LYS A 46 -10.20 -14.62 -12.45
N ALA A 47 -10.60 -14.27 -11.24
CA ALA A 47 -11.27 -15.20 -10.34
C ALA A 47 -12.60 -15.69 -10.94
N ARG A 48 -13.41 -14.79 -11.51
CA ARG A 48 -14.65 -15.18 -12.24
C ARG A 48 -14.36 -16.08 -13.43
N PHE A 49 -13.27 -15.82 -14.15
CA PHE A 49 -12.83 -16.68 -15.26
C PHE A 49 -12.50 -18.10 -14.77
N MET A 50 -11.68 -18.23 -13.73
CA MET A 50 -11.31 -19.54 -13.17
C MET A 50 -12.55 -20.35 -12.76
N GLU A 51 -13.50 -19.69 -12.09
CA GLU A 51 -14.77 -20.30 -11.69
C GLU A 51 -15.63 -20.75 -12.87
N ARG A 52 -15.92 -19.85 -13.82
CA ARG A 52 -16.77 -20.16 -15.00
C ARG A 52 -16.21 -21.31 -15.84
N HIS A 53 -14.88 -21.46 -15.87
CA HIS A 53 -14.19 -22.51 -16.61
C HIS A 53 -13.80 -23.72 -15.74
N ARG A 54 -14.31 -23.81 -14.51
CA ARG A 54 -14.14 -24.96 -13.61
C ARG A 54 -12.67 -25.32 -13.39
N GLN A 55 -11.80 -24.32 -13.20
CA GLN A 55 -10.37 -24.50 -12.90
C GLN A 55 -10.16 -24.88 -11.43
N GLN A 56 -10.90 -25.90 -10.97
CA GLN A 56 -11.03 -26.24 -9.55
C GLN A 56 -9.72 -26.68 -8.92
N ASP A 57 -8.91 -27.46 -9.65
CA ASP A 57 -7.56 -27.86 -9.28
C ASP A 57 -6.64 -26.67 -9.02
N VAL A 58 -6.69 -25.63 -9.87
CA VAL A 58 -5.90 -24.40 -9.71
C VAL A 58 -6.38 -23.61 -8.50
N ILE A 59 -7.71 -23.47 -8.35
CA ILE A 59 -8.33 -22.78 -7.23
C ILE A 59 -7.93 -23.46 -5.90
N ASP A 60 -8.05 -24.78 -5.82
CA ASP A 60 -7.73 -25.54 -4.60
C ASP A 60 -6.25 -25.48 -4.26
N ALA A 61 -5.36 -25.50 -5.26
CA ALA A 61 -3.95 -25.32 -5.04
C ALA A 61 -3.63 -23.96 -4.40
N ILE A 62 -4.23 -22.88 -4.93
CA ILE A 62 -4.04 -21.51 -4.45
C ILE A 62 -4.67 -21.29 -3.06
N ARG A 63 -5.79 -21.94 -2.72
CA ARG A 63 -6.47 -21.81 -1.41
C ARG A 63 -5.61 -22.16 -0.19
N ARG A 64 -4.52 -22.89 -0.38
CA ARG A 64 -3.50 -23.20 0.67
C ARG A 64 -2.61 -21.99 1.00
N HIS A 65 -2.67 -20.94 0.19
CA HIS A 65 -1.86 -19.74 0.28
C HIS A 65 -2.72 -18.51 0.59
N ASP A 66 -2.05 -17.37 0.71
CA ASP A 66 -2.74 -16.09 0.86
C ASP A 66 -3.20 -15.54 -0.50
N VAL A 67 -4.32 -14.83 -0.51
CA VAL A 67 -4.93 -14.29 -1.73
C VAL A 67 -5.36 -12.85 -1.49
N SER A 68 -5.01 -11.97 -2.42
CA SER A 68 -5.37 -10.54 -2.38
C SER A 68 -6.02 -10.12 -3.70
N LEU A 69 -6.84 -9.08 -3.65
CA LEU A 69 -7.44 -8.50 -4.83
C LEU A 69 -6.42 -7.61 -5.55
N HIS A 70 -6.23 -7.85 -6.85
CA HIS A 70 -5.39 -7.04 -7.73
C HIS A 70 -6.26 -6.12 -8.61
N TYR A 71 -7.18 -5.40 -7.96
CA TYR A 71 -8.36 -4.72 -8.55
C TYR A 71 -9.40 -5.66 -9.18
N ASP A 72 -10.68 -5.28 -9.11
CA ASP A 72 -11.77 -6.09 -9.65
C ASP A 72 -11.64 -6.27 -11.18
N ARG A 73 -11.36 -5.16 -11.87
CA ARG A 73 -11.29 -5.10 -13.33
C ARG A 73 -9.88 -4.87 -13.88
N GLY A 74 -8.85 -4.88 -13.02
CA GLY A 74 -7.46 -4.66 -13.43
C GLY A 74 -7.28 -3.49 -14.40
N SER A 75 -6.75 -3.79 -15.59
CA SER A 75 -6.46 -2.80 -16.64
C SER A 75 -7.66 -2.29 -17.44
N LEU A 76 -8.89 -2.77 -17.22
CA LEU A 76 -10.05 -2.34 -18.03
C LEU A 76 -10.35 -0.83 -17.82
N PRO A 77 -10.39 -0.01 -18.89
CA PRO A 77 -10.68 1.41 -18.77
C PRO A 77 -12.19 1.72 -18.54
N PRO A 78 -12.51 2.88 -17.94
CA PRO A 78 -11.57 3.73 -17.20
C PRO A 78 -11.04 2.95 -15.98
N THR A 79 -9.75 3.05 -15.68
CA THR A 79 -9.16 2.40 -14.50
C THR A 79 -9.63 3.08 -13.23
N THR A 80 -9.54 2.43 -12.07
CA THR A 80 -9.95 3.01 -10.78
C THR A 80 -9.22 4.33 -10.51
N ALA A 81 -7.92 4.39 -10.79
CA ALA A 81 -7.12 5.61 -10.67
C ALA A 81 -7.58 6.71 -11.64
N THR A 82 -7.98 6.35 -12.87
CA THR A 82 -8.53 7.32 -13.83
C THR A 82 -9.84 7.91 -13.30
N GLU A 83 -10.77 7.10 -12.82
CA GLU A 83 -12.03 7.61 -12.27
C GLU A 83 -11.79 8.52 -11.06
N VAL A 84 -11.05 8.07 -10.05
CA VAL A 84 -10.84 8.87 -8.81
C VAL A 84 -10.01 10.13 -9.04
N SER A 85 -9.14 10.15 -10.06
CA SER A 85 -8.37 11.35 -10.40
C SER A 85 -9.25 12.53 -10.84
N ASN A 86 -10.49 12.26 -11.27
CA ASN A 86 -11.47 13.27 -11.67
C ASN A 86 -12.48 13.64 -10.56
N LEU A 87 -12.31 13.11 -9.34
CA LEU A 87 -13.25 13.27 -8.25
C LEU A 87 -12.60 13.99 -7.07
N GLY A 88 -13.43 14.67 -6.27
CA GLY A 88 -13.04 15.16 -4.95
C GLY A 88 -12.75 14.00 -3.98
N TRP A 89 -12.35 14.35 -2.76
CA TRP A 89 -11.95 13.36 -1.76
C TRP A 89 -13.05 12.31 -1.46
N PHE A 90 -14.23 12.76 -1.03
CA PHE A 90 -15.31 11.84 -0.61
C PHE A 90 -15.91 11.05 -1.77
N ASP A 91 -16.24 11.70 -2.89
CA ASP A 91 -16.74 11.02 -4.10
C ASP A 91 -15.73 10.00 -4.62
N GLY A 92 -14.43 10.31 -4.56
CA GLY A 92 -13.35 9.40 -4.91
C GLY A 92 -13.34 8.16 -4.04
N VAL A 93 -13.48 8.33 -2.71
CA VAL A 93 -13.55 7.22 -1.75
C VAL A 93 -14.76 6.33 -2.01
N GLU A 94 -15.95 6.92 -2.20
CA GLU A 94 -17.18 6.17 -2.51
C GLU A 94 -17.06 5.40 -3.83
N ARG A 95 -16.45 6.03 -4.85
CA ARG A 95 -16.22 5.39 -6.15
C ARG A 95 -15.35 4.14 -6.02
N VAL A 96 -14.31 4.18 -5.19
CA VAL A 96 -13.46 3.00 -4.94
C VAL A 96 -14.24 1.89 -4.27
N MET A 97 -15.03 2.22 -3.23
CA MET A 97 -15.86 1.21 -2.54
C MET A 97 -16.85 0.56 -3.52
N PHE A 98 -17.54 1.37 -4.31
CA PHE A 98 -18.48 0.88 -5.33
C PHE A 98 -17.81 -0.08 -6.32
N ARG A 99 -16.61 0.30 -6.79
CA ARG A 99 -15.91 -0.42 -7.85
C ARG A 99 -15.25 -1.71 -7.38
N GLU A 100 -14.53 -1.66 -6.26
CA GLU A 100 -13.64 -2.75 -5.85
C GLU A 100 -14.31 -3.77 -4.93
N ARG A 101 -15.41 -3.42 -4.25
CA ARG A 101 -16.10 -4.33 -3.32
C ARG A 101 -16.51 -5.65 -3.99
N THR A 102 -17.03 -5.59 -5.21
CA THR A 102 -17.41 -6.80 -5.96
C THR A 102 -16.21 -7.71 -6.22
N GLY A 103 -15.01 -7.14 -6.37
CA GLY A 103 -13.76 -7.89 -6.48
C GLY A 103 -13.45 -8.64 -5.19
N PHE A 104 -13.52 -7.96 -4.04
CA PHE A 104 -13.32 -8.58 -2.73
C PHE A 104 -14.28 -9.73 -2.49
N ASP A 105 -15.59 -9.50 -2.68
CA ASP A 105 -16.63 -10.52 -2.52
C ASP A 105 -16.37 -11.74 -3.43
N THR A 106 -15.83 -11.50 -4.63
CA THR A 106 -15.51 -12.57 -5.58
C THR A 106 -14.31 -13.38 -5.13
N ILE A 107 -13.23 -12.73 -4.68
CA ILE A 107 -12.04 -13.43 -4.19
C ILE A 107 -12.39 -14.23 -2.93
N GLU A 108 -13.12 -13.65 -1.98
CA GLU A 108 -13.56 -14.36 -0.77
C GLU A 108 -14.44 -15.58 -1.10
N ARG A 109 -15.37 -15.43 -2.04
CA ARG A 109 -16.23 -16.55 -2.47
C ARG A 109 -15.46 -17.66 -3.22
N VAL A 110 -14.51 -17.30 -4.07
CA VAL A 110 -13.75 -18.26 -4.89
C VAL A 110 -12.62 -18.90 -4.09
N PHE A 111 -11.90 -18.17 -3.23
CA PHE A 111 -10.72 -18.68 -2.53
C PHE A 111 -10.92 -18.81 -1.00
N GLY A 112 -12.07 -18.43 -0.47
CA GLY A 112 -12.39 -18.50 0.96
C GLY A 112 -11.79 -17.37 1.80
N ARG A 113 -10.95 -16.51 1.20
CA ARG A 113 -10.30 -15.36 1.86
C ARG A 113 -9.89 -14.31 0.84
N CYS A 114 -9.83 -13.04 1.25
CA CYS A 114 -9.18 -11.97 0.52
C CYS A 114 -8.51 -11.02 1.51
N THR A 115 -7.20 -10.87 1.43
CA THR A 115 -6.43 -10.23 2.50
C THR A 115 -6.22 -8.73 2.26
N ALA A 116 -5.87 -8.32 1.05
CA ALA A 116 -5.51 -6.93 0.74
C ALA A 116 -6.08 -6.46 -0.61
N LEU A 117 -6.01 -5.15 -0.88
CA LEU A 117 -5.92 -4.63 -2.26
C LEU A 117 -4.44 -4.45 -2.60
N THR A 118 -4.05 -4.76 -3.84
CA THR A 118 -2.67 -4.55 -4.31
C THR A 118 -2.66 -3.64 -5.54
N GLN A 119 -1.66 -2.76 -5.65
CA GLN A 119 -1.47 -1.92 -6.84
C GLN A 119 -1.38 -2.79 -8.09
N HIS A 120 -2.12 -2.42 -9.14
CA HIS A 120 -1.98 -2.99 -10.48
C HIS A 120 -1.55 -1.89 -11.45
N GLY A 121 -0.38 -2.07 -12.05
CA GLY A 121 0.26 -1.06 -12.89
C GLY A 121 0.39 0.30 -12.18
N GLY A 122 0.08 1.38 -12.88
CA GLY A 122 0.09 2.74 -12.34
C GLY A 122 -1.15 3.15 -11.55
N THR A 123 -1.94 2.19 -11.02
CA THR A 123 -3.19 2.49 -10.32
C THR A 123 -2.93 2.78 -8.84
N PHE A 124 -2.88 4.06 -8.47
CA PHE A 124 -2.71 4.52 -7.09
C PHE A 124 -3.43 5.86 -6.85
N ALA A 125 -4.00 6.04 -5.65
CA ALA A 125 -4.54 7.30 -5.15
C ALA A 125 -4.69 7.21 -3.63
N ALA A 126 -4.57 8.33 -2.92
CA ALA A 126 -4.81 8.37 -1.46
C ALA A 126 -6.25 7.96 -1.11
N GLN A 127 -7.23 8.32 -1.95
CA GLN A 127 -8.62 7.88 -1.80
C GLN A 127 -8.76 6.36 -1.88
N ILE A 128 -8.00 5.69 -2.76
CA ILE A 128 -7.98 4.23 -2.87
C ILE A 128 -7.46 3.62 -1.56
N VAL A 129 -6.31 4.11 -1.07
CA VAL A 129 -5.72 3.61 0.17
C VAL A 129 -6.68 3.77 1.36
N TYR A 130 -7.32 4.94 1.49
CA TYR A 130 -8.29 5.21 2.54
C TYR A 130 -9.53 4.30 2.45
N ALA A 131 -10.13 4.16 1.26
CA ALA A 131 -11.30 3.32 1.03
C ALA A 131 -11.02 1.84 1.36
N VAL A 132 -9.84 1.34 1.01
CA VAL A 132 -9.42 -0.04 1.32
C VAL A 132 -9.23 -0.22 2.83
N GLY A 133 -8.69 0.78 3.51
CA GLY A 133 -8.61 0.79 4.97
C GLY A 133 -9.99 0.74 5.62
N LYS A 134 -10.96 1.49 5.09
CA LYS A 134 -12.37 1.43 5.52
C LYS A 134 -12.99 0.04 5.34
N MET A 135 -12.57 -0.72 4.35
CA MET A 135 -12.97 -2.11 4.16
C MET A 135 -12.24 -3.10 5.09
N GLY A 136 -11.39 -2.60 5.99
CA GLY A 136 -10.63 -3.42 6.95
C GLY A 136 -9.49 -4.21 6.30
N LYS A 137 -8.98 -3.74 5.16
CA LYS A 137 -7.91 -4.41 4.40
C LYS A 137 -6.70 -3.46 4.25
N PRO A 138 -5.46 -3.96 4.29
CA PRO A 138 -4.26 -3.17 3.97
C PRO A 138 -4.11 -2.97 2.46
N TYR A 139 -3.16 -2.11 2.07
CA TYR A 139 -2.78 -1.86 0.69
C TYR A 139 -1.34 -2.32 0.41
N PHE A 140 -1.15 -3.16 -0.62
CA PHE A 140 0.17 -3.64 -1.03
C PHE A 140 0.69 -2.82 -2.24
N TYR A 141 2.01 -2.58 -2.28
CA TYR A 141 2.73 -1.61 -3.12
C TYR A 141 2.68 -0.15 -2.62
N SER A 142 3.23 0.07 -1.42
CA SER A 142 3.49 1.41 -0.90
C SER A 142 4.52 2.16 -1.75
N PRO A 143 4.25 3.42 -2.14
CA PRO A 143 5.27 4.29 -2.69
C PRO A 143 6.22 4.86 -1.63
N PHE A 144 5.83 4.79 -0.35
CA PHE A 144 6.56 5.36 0.77
C PHE A 144 7.60 4.40 1.34
N GLN A 145 8.77 4.94 1.67
CA GLN A 145 9.82 4.30 2.47
C GLN A 145 10.35 5.32 3.47
N LEU A 146 10.36 4.96 4.76
CA LEU A 146 10.82 5.85 5.83
C LEU A 146 12.12 5.31 6.42
N GLY A 147 13.25 5.75 5.87
CA GLY A 147 14.57 5.22 6.22
C GLY A 147 14.64 3.71 5.93
N ARG A 148 14.82 2.90 6.99
CA ARG A 148 14.88 1.42 6.89
C ARG A 148 13.51 0.74 6.94
N ARG A 149 12.42 1.51 7.10
CA ARG A 149 11.06 1.00 7.29
C ARG A 149 10.33 0.95 5.95
N ASN A 150 9.98 -0.27 5.53
CA ASN A 150 9.24 -0.53 4.29
C ASN A 150 7.74 -0.84 4.52
N VAL A 151 7.28 -0.77 5.76
CA VAL A 151 5.86 -0.82 6.13
C VAL A 151 5.50 0.49 6.81
N VAL A 152 4.43 1.12 6.36
CA VAL A 152 4.01 2.45 6.83
C VAL A 152 2.52 2.50 7.11
N TRP A 153 2.14 3.45 7.95
CA TRP A 153 0.77 3.96 8.03
C TRP A 153 0.65 5.16 7.11
N TYR A 154 -0.38 5.17 6.26
CA TYR A 154 -0.72 6.29 5.38
C TYR A 154 -2.20 6.25 5.03
N ALA A 155 -2.84 7.42 5.00
CA ALA A 155 -4.29 7.61 4.98
C ALA A 155 -5.01 6.73 6.02
N ASN A 156 -4.42 6.60 7.21
CA ASN A 156 -4.84 5.69 8.30
C ASN A 156 -5.03 4.22 7.88
N ASN A 157 -4.37 3.80 6.79
CA ASN A 157 -4.30 2.41 6.37
C ASN A 157 -2.85 1.89 6.46
N LEU A 158 -2.71 0.58 6.62
CA LEU A 158 -1.44 -0.10 6.60
C LEU A 158 -1.01 -0.34 5.15
N MET A 159 0.22 0.07 4.82
CA MET A 159 0.79 -0.09 3.49
C MET A 159 2.09 -0.88 3.50
N PHE A 160 2.18 -1.88 2.63
CA PHE A 160 3.38 -2.68 2.44
C PHE A 160 4.08 -2.29 1.15
N ARG A 161 5.39 -2.06 1.18
CA ARG A 161 6.16 -1.90 -0.05
C ARG A 161 6.11 -3.17 -0.92
N GLY A 162 6.03 -2.99 -2.25
CA GLY A 162 6.22 -4.05 -3.26
C GLY A 162 7.67 -4.13 -3.74
N LEU A 163 8.05 -5.15 -4.51
CA LEU A 163 9.44 -5.24 -4.98
C LEU A 163 9.74 -4.11 -5.96
N HIS A 164 10.84 -3.39 -5.74
CA HIS A 164 11.39 -2.41 -6.67
C HIS A 164 12.91 -2.68 -6.72
N GLY A 165 13.38 -3.40 -7.73
CA GLY A 165 14.80 -3.80 -7.85
C GLY A 165 15.02 -5.06 -8.70
N ASP A 166 16.27 -5.52 -8.73
CA ASP A 166 16.83 -6.38 -9.79
C ASP A 166 16.49 -7.89 -9.72
N LEU A 167 15.65 -8.33 -8.77
CA LEU A 167 15.27 -9.75 -8.62
C LEU A 167 13.93 -10.05 -9.31
N TYR A 168 13.91 -9.87 -10.63
CA TYR A 168 12.73 -10.04 -11.46
C TYR A 168 12.89 -11.23 -12.43
N PHE A 169 12.17 -12.33 -12.17
CA PHE A 169 12.43 -13.63 -12.84
C PHE A 169 11.42 -14.04 -13.91
N ASP A 170 10.38 -13.25 -14.20
CA ASP A 170 9.29 -13.60 -15.14
C ASP A 170 9.78 -14.35 -16.39
N THR A 171 10.58 -13.68 -17.22
CA THR A 171 11.07 -14.21 -18.49
C THR A 171 12.27 -15.13 -18.30
N LEU A 172 12.95 -15.05 -17.16
CA LEU A 172 14.11 -15.89 -16.85
C LEU A 172 13.69 -17.33 -16.60
N TYR A 173 12.52 -17.59 -16.01
CA TYR A 173 12.11 -18.97 -15.74
C TYR A 173 12.04 -19.85 -17.00
N ARG A 174 11.76 -19.27 -18.18
CA ARG A 174 11.73 -20.00 -19.46
C ARG A 174 13.10 -20.14 -20.15
N ASP A 175 14.15 -19.53 -19.61
CA ASP A 175 15.53 -19.60 -20.13
C ASP A 175 16.51 -19.95 -19.01
N THR A 176 16.92 -21.22 -18.95
CA THR A 176 17.78 -21.72 -17.86
C THR A 176 19.14 -21.02 -17.81
N ALA A 177 19.73 -20.63 -18.94
CA ALA A 177 21.04 -19.99 -18.93
C ALA A 177 20.94 -18.56 -18.36
N ALA A 178 19.92 -17.81 -18.77
CA ALA A 178 19.64 -16.48 -18.22
C ALA A 178 19.21 -16.56 -16.74
N PHE A 179 18.39 -17.56 -16.39
CA PHE A 179 18.04 -17.85 -15.01
C PHE A 179 19.27 -18.10 -14.15
N ASP A 180 20.19 -18.98 -14.59
CA ASP A 180 21.39 -19.32 -13.83
C ASP A 180 22.26 -18.10 -13.55
N HIS A 181 22.38 -17.18 -14.53
CA HIS A 181 23.13 -15.94 -14.37
C HIS A 181 22.59 -15.08 -13.22
N GLU A 182 21.29 -14.75 -13.24
CA GLU A 182 20.68 -13.91 -12.19
C GLU A 182 20.54 -14.68 -10.86
N PHE A 183 20.32 -15.99 -10.92
CA PHE A 183 20.16 -16.83 -9.74
C PHE A 183 21.40 -16.81 -8.83
N THR A 184 22.61 -16.70 -9.40
CA THR A 184 23.85 -16.58 -8.60
C THR A 184 23.89 -15.37 -7.68
N GLN A 185 23.09 -14.33 -7.96
CA GLN A 185 23.07 -13.07 -7.20
C GLN A 185 22.04 -13.07 -6.06
N VAL A 186 21.14 -14.06 -6.00
CA VAL A 186 20.00 -14.09 -5.08
C VAL A 186 20.44 -14.01 -3.62
N ASP A 187 21.37 -14.88 -3.18
CA ASP A 187 21.80 -14.95 -1.79
C ASP A 187 22.46 -13.64 -1.32
N GLY A 188 23.35 -13.07 -2.15
CA GLY A 188 24.04 -11.82 -1.85
C GLY A 188 23.07 -10.65 -1.69
N ARG A 189 22.09 -10.54 -2.61
CA ARG A 189 21.07 -9.48 -2.57
C ARG A 189 20.13 -9.64 -1.37
N ILE A 190 19.70 -10.86 -1.03
CA ILE A 190 18.87 -11.08 0.16
C ILE A 190 19.63 -10.75 1.45
N ALA A 191 20.90 -11.13 1.54
CA ALA A 191 21.73 -10.79 2.70
C ALA A 191 21.92 -9.27 2.85
N GLU A 192 22.06 -8.53 1.75
CA GLU A 192 22.09 -7.07 1.76
C GLU A 192 20.77 -6.45 2.20
N LEU A 193 19.64 -6.91 1.67
CA LEU A 193 18.30 -6.48 2.09
C LEU A 193 18.09 -6.71 3.58
N ALA A 194 18.45 -7.89 4.09
CA ALA A 194 18.31 -8.23 5.49
C ALA A 194 19.12 -7.30 6.43
N ARG A 195 20.21 -6.69 5.93
CA ARG A 195 21.01 -5.71 6.66
C ARG A 195 20.56 -4.27 6.50
N THR A 196 19.67 -3.96 5.56
CA THR A 196 19.31 -2.57 5.20
C THR A 196 17.86 -2.21 5.51
N VAL A 197 16.94 -3.17 5.45
CA VAL A 197 15.50 -2.93 5.66
C VAL A 197 14.87 -3.93 6.62
N ASP A 198 13.75 -3.56 7.23
CA ASP A 198 12.99 -4.43 8.13
C ASP A 198 12.13 -5.46 7.38
N TYR A 199 11.67 -5.09 6.19
CA TYR A 199 10.84 -5.90 5.31
C TYR A 199 11.24 -5.70 3.84
N SER A 200 11.25 -6.79 3.06
CA SER A 200 11.35 -6.72 1.60
C SER A 200 10.57 -7.88 0.97
N PRO A 201 9.65 -7.65 0.01
CA PRO A 201 8.97 -8.73 -0.67
C PRO A 201 9.82 -9.32 -1.80
N MET A 202 9.65 -10.61 -2.08
CA MET A 202 10.17 -11.26 -3.26
C MET A 202 9.08 -11.36 -4.31
N PHE A 203 9.38 -10.90 -5.52
CA PHE A 203 8.47 -11.11 -6.63
C PHE A 203 8.65 -12.51 -7.19
N GLY A 204 7.58 -13.29 -7.18
CA GLY A 204 7.54 -14.60 -7.79
C GLY A 204 7.52 -14.46 -9.30
N CYS A 205 6.37 -14.08 -9.86
CA CYS A 205 6.26 -13.64 -11.26
C CYS A 205 4.85 -13.13 -11.58
N HIS A 206 4.69 -12.58 -12.78
CA HIS A 206 3.45 -12.65 -13.54
C HIS A 206 3.40 -13.99 -14.28
N PRO A 207 2.52 -14.95 -13.91
CA PRO A 207 2.46 -16.24 -14.58
C PRO A 207 2.27 -16.14 -16.10
N VAL A 208 1.57 -15.09 -16.57
CA VAL A 208 1.37 -14.82 -17.99
C VAL A 208 2.68 -14.50 -18.73
N ILE A 209 3.58 -13.69 -18.17
CA ILE A 209 4.81 -13.27 -18.85
C ILE A 209 5.87 -14.37 -18.88
N THR A 210 5.77 -15.37 -18.01
CA THR A 210 6.62 -16.56 -18.11
C THR A 210 6.45 -17.30 -19.45
N MET A 211 5.28 -17.19 -20.10
CA MET A 211 4.97 -17.89 -21.36
C MET A 211 4.60 -16.98 -22.54
N MET A 212 4.14 -15.76 -22.28
CA MET A 212 3.67 -14.83 -23.32
C MET A 212 4.70 -13.76 -23.65
N THR A 213 4.56 -13.12 -24.81
CA THR A 213 5.41 -12.00 -25.25
C THR A 213 5.04 -10.67 -24.62
N GLU A 214 3.78 -10.52 -24.20
CA GLU A 214 3.22 -9.26 -23.72
C GLU A 214 2.08 -9.49 -22.72
N PHE A 215 1.72 -8.42 -22.01
CA PHE A 215 0.58 -8.41 -21.10
C PHE A 215 -0.75 -8.25 -21.87
N PRO A 216 -1.86 -8.83 -21.37
CA PRO A 216 -3.18 -8.61 -21.95
C PRO A 216 -3.64 -7.14 -21.93
N CYS A 217 -3.04 -6.31 -21.07
CA CYS A 217 -3.36 -4.89 -20.95
C CYS A 217 -3.02 -4.06 -22.19
N ALA A 218 -2.24 -4.61 -23.15
CA ALA A 218 -1.98 -4.01 -24.46
C ALA A 218 -3.27 -3.65 -25.23
N ASN A 219 -4.37 -4.34 -24.96
CA ASN A 219 -5.70 -4.01 -25.49
C ASN A 219 -6.23 -2.63 -25.07
N PHE A 220 -5.68 -2.06 -24.00
CA PHE A 220 -6.20 -0.88 -23.32
C PHE A 220 -5.23 0.30 -23.31
N PHE A 221 -4.13 0.21 -24.05
CA PHE A 221 -3.15 1.29 -24.11
C PHE A 221 -3.76 2.61 -24.58
N GLY A 222 -3.31 3.72 -23.98
CA GLY A 222 -3.86 5.06 -24.21
C GLY A 222 -5.29 5.25 -23.70
N GLY A 223 -5.77 4.38 -22.80
CA GLY A 223 -7.14 4.38 -22.30
C GLY A 223 -8.16 3.80 -23.29
N ALA A 224 -7.71 3.00 -24.25
CA ALA A 224 -8.60 2.36 -25.22
C ALA A 224 -9.57 1.39 -24.53
N ALA A 225 -10.85 1.43 -24.91
CA ALA A 225 -11.88 0.54 -24.38
C ALA A 225 -12.57 -0.25 -25.50
N PRO A 226 -11.85 -1.07 -26.28
CA PRO A 226 -12.46 -1.86 -27.34
C PRO A 226 -13.50 -2.84 -26.75
N PRO A 227 -14.60 -3.12 -27.45
CA PRO A 227 -15.55 -4.14 -27.02
C PRO A 227 -14.85 -5.51 -26.95
N ARG A 228 -15.33 -6.37 -26.06
CA ARG A 228 -14.70 -7.68 -25.76
C ARG A 228 -14.43 -8.55 -27.00
N ALA A 229 -15.29 -8.47 -28.02
CA ALA A 229 -15.13 -9.21 -29.27
C ALA A 229 -13.88 -8.80 -30.10
N GLN A 230 -13.28 -7.64 -29.80
CA GLN A 230 -12.08 -7.13 -30.47
C GLN A 230 -10.82 -7.31 -29.63
N TRP A 231 -10.93 -7.89 -28.43
CA TRP A 231 -9.76 -8.12 -27.58
C TRP A 231 -8.83 -9.15 -28.22
N ARG A 232 -7.55 -8.82 -28.22
CA ARG A 232 -6.46 -9.68 -28.68
C ARG A 232 -5.95 -10.51 -27.51
N VAL A 233 -5.74 -11.79 -27.78
CA VAL A 233 -5.10 -12.71 -26.85
C VAL A 233 -3.58 -12.47 -26.91
N PRO A 234 -2.86 -12.46 -25.77
CA PRO A 234 -1.41 -12.38 -25.77
C PRO A 234 -0.76 -13.50 -26.59
N THR A 235 0.33 -13.18 -27.28
CA THR A 235 1.03 -14.16 -28.13
C THR A 235 1.94 -15.06 -27.27
N PRO A 236 1.83 -16.41 -27.38
CA PRO A 236 2.76 -17.31 -26.73
C PRO A 236 4.17 -17.19 -27.33
N VAL A 237 5.20 -17.27 -26.48
CA VAL A 237 6.58 -17.36 -26.95
C VAL A 237 6.84 -18.76 -27.54
N PRO A 238 7.32 -18.85 -28.79
CA PRO A 238 7.61 -20.13 -29.42
C PRO A 238 8.64 -20.95 -28.62
N GLY A 239 8.41 -22.26 -28.50
CA GLY A 239 9.37 -23.18 -27.88
C GLY A 239 9.40 -23.17 -26.35
N VAL A 240 8.58 -22.35 -25.68
CA VAL A 240 8.50 -22.36 -24.21
C VAL A 240 7.94 -23.69 -23.70
N TRP A 241 8.69 -24.30 -22.78
CA TRP A 241 8.33 -25.57 -22.15
C TRP A 241 8.02 -25.36 -20.67
N VAL A 242 6.78 -25.65 -20.27
CA VAL A 242 6.30 -25.47 -18.88
C VAL A 242 7.20 -26.15 -17.84
N PRO A 243 7.67 -27.40 -18.04
CA PRO A 243 8.58 -28.03 -17.09
C PRO A 243 9.89 -27.27 -16.84
N THR A 244 10.43 -26.53 -17.83
CA THR A 244 11.60 -25.65 -17.61
C THR A 244 11.25 -24.54 -16.63
N ILE A 245 10.11 -23.86 -16.83
CA ILE A 245 9.61 -22.79 -15.96
C ILE A 245 9.48 -23.31 -14.53
N LEU A 246 8.82 -24.46 -14.36
CA LEU A 246 8.58 -25.05 -13.06
C LEU A 246 9.88 -25.52 -12.37
N ALA A 247 10.85 -26.06 -13.13
CA ALA A 247 12.13 -26.48 -12.59
C ALA A 247 12.95 -25.28 -12.08
N ASN A 248 13.04 -24.21 -12.86
CA ASN A 248 13.76 -22.99 -12.47
C ASN A 248 13.05 -22.29 -11.30
N PHE A 249 11.72 -22.21 -11.32
CA PHE A 249 10.94 -21.68 -10.20
C PHE A 249 11.16 -22.48 -8.91
N ARG A 250 11.16 -23.82 -8.97
CA ARG A 250 11.46 -24.65 -7.78
C ARG A 250 12.85 -24.36 -7.22
N ARG A 251 13.87 -24.21 -8.08
CA ARG A 251 15.23 -23.85 -7.64
C ARG A 251 15.26 -22.50 -6.91
N TYR A 252 14.51 -21.52 -7.42
CA TYR A 252 14.36 -20.21 -6.79
C TYR A 252 13.69 -20.30 -5.41
N VAL A 253 12.52 -20.93 -5.34
CA VAL A 253 11.78 -21.13 -4.08
C VAL A 253 12.61 -21.88 -3.05
N HIS A 254 13.33 -22.92 -3.47
CA HIS A 254 14.22 -23.69 -2.59
C HIS A 254 15.34 -22.84 -2.00
N ALA A 255 15.93 -21.94 -2.79
CA ALA A 255 16.94 -21.00 -2.30
C ALA A 255 16.36 -19.98 -1.33
N LEU A 256 15.15 -19.48 -1.59
CA LEU A 256 14.45 -18.58 -0.67
C LEU A 256 14.14 -19.26 0.67
N ALA A 257 13.63 -20.48 0.64
CA ALA A 257 13.25 -21.24 1.85
C ALA A 257 14.44 -21.50 2.79
N LYS A 258 15.66 -21.49 2.26
CA LYS A 258 16.90 -21.74 3.00
C LYS A 258 17.57 -20.50 3.58
N GLN A 259 17.01 -19.30 3.37
CA GLN A 259 17.59 -18.05 3.88
C GLN A 259 17.45 -17.97 5.41
N PRO A 260 18.56 -18.01 6.17
CA PRO A 260 18.50 -18.10 7.64
C PRO A 260 18.07 -16.80 8.32
N ASP A 261 18.29 -15.65 7.68
CA ASP A 261 18.03 -14.32 8.25
C ASP A 261 16.66 -13.73 7.84
N VAL A 262 15.83 -14.56 7.18
CA VAL A 262 14.54 -14.17 6.64
C VAL A 262 13.41 -14.93 7.31
N SER A 263 12.47 -14.18 7.89
CA SER A 263 11.21 -14.71 8.38
C SER A 263 10.17 -14.59 7.27
N TRP A 264 9.90 -15.72 6.60
CA TRP A 264 8.90 -15.82 5.54
C TRP A 264 7.49 -15.83 6.09
N THR A 265 6.61 -15.05 5.45
CA THR A 265 5.20 -14.93 5.79
C THR A 265 4.39 -14.57 4.55
N THR A 266 3.14 -14.15 4.73
CA THR A 266 2.21 -13.72 3.68
C THR A 266 1.77 -12.28 3.91
N VAL A 267 0.94 -11.71 3.03
CA VAL A 267 0.35 -10.39 3.29
C VAL A 267 -0.50 -10.40 4.56
N ALA A 268 -1.21 -11.51 4.82
CA ALA A 268 -1.98 -11.68 6.06
C ALA A 268 -1.05 -11.68 7.26
N GLY A 269 0.00 -12.51 7.25
CA GLY A 269 0.94 -12.52 8.38
C GLY A 269 1.67 -11.18 8.59
N MET A 270 1.98 -10.43 7.52
CA MET A 270 2.49 -9.05 7.65
C MET A 270 1.48 -8.11 8.31
N THR A 271 0.19 -8.25 7.99
CA THR A 271 -0.89 -7.51 8.63
C THR A 271 -0.97 -7.83 10.13
N GLU A 272 -0.72 -9.09 10.50
CA GLU A 272 -0.75 -9.51 11.90
C GLU A 272 0.41 -8.94 12.70
N ILE A 273 1.59 -8.85 12.07
CA ILE A 273 2.82 -8.33 12.70
C ILE A 273 2.77 -6.81 12.85
N TYR A 274 2.36 -6.09 11.79
CA TYR A 274 2.48 -4.63 11.68
C TYR A 274 1.15 -3.87 11.86
N GLY A 275 0.00 -4.56 11.88
CA GLY A 275 -1.33 -3.95 11.88
C GLY A 275 -1.80 -3.38 13.21
N GLN A 276 -0.91 -3.25 14.19
CA GLN A 276 -1.18 -2.57 15.46
C GLN A 276 -0.64 -1.14 15.41
N ARG A 277 -1.45 -0.20 15.90
CA ARG A 277 -1.08 1.21 16.04
C ARG A 277 -1.29 1.68 17.48
N PRO A 278 -0.58 2.73 17.90
CA PRO A 278 -0.89 3.44 19.15
C PRO A 278 -2.34 3.92 19.16
N ILE A 279 -3.05 3.60 20.26
CA ILE A 279 -4.41 4.09 20.55
C ILE A 279 -4.45 4.91 21.84
N ILE A 280 -3.48 4.72 22.75
CA ILE A 280 -3.29 5.55 23.93
C ILE A 280 -1.79 5.77 24.11
N VAL A 281 -1.38 7.02 24.34
CA VAL A 281 0.02 7.40 24.60
C VAL A 281 0.12 8.22 25.88
N GLY A 282 1.29 8.16 26.52
CA GLY A 282 1.62 9.04 27.65
C GLY A 282 2.07 10.43 27.17
N ASP A 283 2.03 11.40 28.08
CA ASP A 283 2.43 12.79 27.80
C ASP A 283 3.88 12.92 27.30
N HIS A 284 4.77 12.03 27.76
CA HIS A 284 6.17 12.01 27.34
C HIS A 284 6.32 11.83 25.81
N ALA A 285 5.46 11.05 25.16
CA ALA A 285 5.48 10.82 23.72
C ALA A 285 5.06 12.07 22.94
N ILE A 286 4.10 12.82 23.47
CA ILE A 286 3.64 14.10 22.92
C ILE A 286 4.76 15.14 23.00
N LEU A 287 5.45 15.23 24.16
CA LEU A 287 6.57 16.15 24.35
C LEU A 287 7.80 15.77 23.52
N ALA A 288 8.05 14.47 23.31
CA ALA A 288 9.08 14.01 22.39
C ALA A 288 8.78 14.44 20.95
N GLY A 289 7.52 14.29 20.51
CA GLY A 289 7.07 14.79 19.21
C GLY A 289 7.14 16.32 19.08
N ALA A 290 6.79 17.06 20.13
CA ALA A 290 6.93 18.53 20.15
C ALA A 290 8.37 18.96 19.90
N ARG A 291 9.35 18.29 20.53
CA ARG A 291 10.78 18.55 20.33
C ARG A 291 11.19 18.24 18.89
N ALA A 292 10.73 17.11 18.34
CA ALA A 292 11.00 16.75 16.95
C ALA A 292 10.46 17.80 15.95
N VAL A 293 9.26 18.32 16.19
CA VAL A 293 8.65 19.40 15.37
C VAL A 293 9.53 20.67 15.41
N ILE A 294 9.99 21.07 16.59
CA ILE A 294 10.83 22.26 16.77
C ILE A 294 12.20 22.06 16.11
N ASP A 295 12.85 20.92 16.37
CA ASP A 295 14.19 20.61 15.86
C ASP A 295 14.20 20.51 14.32
N GLN A 296 13.10 20.06 13.72
CA GLN A 296 12.93 20.00 12.27
C GLN A 296 12.40 21.31 11.66
N GLY A 297 11.85 22.23 12.48
CA GLY A 297 11.26 23.48 12.01
C GLY A 297 9.90 23.34 11.32
N GLY A 298 9.13 22.28 11.59
CA GLY A 298 7.86 22.03 10.89
C GLY A 298 7.22 20.68 11.25
N PRO A 299 6.22 20.23 10.47
CA PRO A 299 5.59 18.93 10.66
C PRO A 299 6.61 17.78 10.70
N ALA A 300 6.47 16.89 11.69
CA ALA A 300 7.33 15.73 11.89
C ALA A 300 6.50 14.53 12.31
N TYR A 301 6.96 13.32 11.98
CA TYR A 301 6.47 12.09 12.59
C TYR A 301 7.49 11.55 13.60
N THR A 302 7.03 10.71 14.52
CA THR A 302 7.88 9.85 15.35
C THR A 302 7.59 8.39 15.02
N ASP A 303 8.28 7.46 15.68
CA ASP A 303 7.95 6.03 15.59
C ASP A 303 6.53 5.72 16.13
N VAL A 304 5.94 6.61 16.94
CA VAL A 304 4.64 6.41 17.60
C VAL A 304 3.53 7.20 16.92
N LEU A 305 3.77 8.47 16.61
CA LEU A 305 2.74 9.43 16.22
C LEU A 305 3.04 10.06 14.86
N SER A 306 2.03 10.19 14.00
CA SER A 306 2.12 10.95 12.76
C SER A 306 2.07 12.46 13.05
N ALA A 307 2.39 13.29 12.06
CA ALA A 307 2.29 14.74 12.21
C ALA A 307 0.87 15.21 12.57
N GLY A 308 -0.16 14.59 11.99
CA GLY A 308 -1.57 14.92 12.27
C GLY A 308 -2.02 14.48 13.66
N GLU A 309 -1.61 13.30 14.10
CA GLU A 309 -1.87 12.84 15.47
C GLU A 309 -1.15 13.73 16.49
N LEU A 310 0.09 14.12 16.22
CA LEU A 310 0.84 15.06 17.05
C LEU A 310 0.16 16.42 17.13
N LEU A 311 -0.26 16.99 16.01
CA LEU A 311 -0.95 18.27 15.98
C LEU A 311 -2.22 18.26 16.85
N TYR A 312 -3.05 17.23 16.69
CA TYR A 312 -4.25 17.06 17.50
C TYR A 312 -3.93 16.90 18.99
N LEU A 313 -2.93 16.08 19.34
CA LEU A 313 -2.55 15.84 20.74
C LEU A 313 -1.92 17.07 21.41
N LEU A 314 -1.15 17.86 20.68
CA LEU A 314 -0.60 19.14 21.16
C LEU A 314 -1.73 20.15 21.39
N ALA A 315 -2.70 20.22 20.48
CA ALA A 315 -3.90 21.05 20.65
C ALA A 315 -4.69 20.62 21.89
N ARG A 316 -4.98 19.33 22.05
CA ARG A 316 -5.65 18.82 23.26
C ARG A 316 -4.87 19.11 24.52
N ARG A 317 -3.55 18.91 24.51
CA ARG A 317 -2.68 19.20 25.65
C ARG A 317 -2.76 20.67 26.05
N ARG A 318 -2.85 21.59 25.07
CA ARG A 318 -2.99 23.03 25.33
C ARG A 318 -4.29 23.37 26.04
N LEU A 319 -5.39 22.72 25.66
CA LEU A 319 -6.71 22.92 26.29
C LEU A 319 -6.81 22.21 27.64
N GLN A 320 -6.28 21.00 27.74
CA GLN A 320 -6.28 20.21 28.96
C GLN A 320 -5.14 19.18 28.95
N GLN A 321 -4.20 19.36 29.88
CA GLN A 321 -3.14 18.37 30.09
C GLN A 321 -3.69 17.10 30.76
N ARG A 322 -3.24 15.95 30.27
CA ARG A 322 -3.57 14.62 30.80
C ARG A 322 -2.34 13.73 30.74
N ASP A 323 -2.21 12.83 31.70
CA ASP A 323 -1.08 11.88 31.74
C ASP A 323 -1.14 10.85 30.61
N ARG A 324 -2.37 10.50 30.19
CA ARG A 324 -2.66 9.57 29.09
C ARG A 324 -3.70 10.16 28.16
N CYS A 325 -3.44 10.08 26.86
CA CYS A 325 -4.28 10.64 25.83
C CYS A 325 -4.63 9.58 24.79
N ASP A 326 -5.91 9.54 24.39
CA ASP A 326 -6.38 8.74 23.27
C ASP A 326 -5.79 9.28 21.95
N VAL A 327 -5.38 8.38 21.07
CA VAL A 327 -4.83 8.70 19.74
C VAL A 327 -5.87 8.33 18.67
N PRO A 328 -6.71 9.28 18.24
CA PRO A 328 -7.68 9.02 17.19
C PRO A 328 -7.00 8.85 15.83
N GLN A 329 -7.76 8.38 14.85
CA GLN A 329 -7.33 8.33 13.46
C GLN A 329 -7.56 9.70 12.81
N VAL A 330 -6.57 10.58 12.99
CA VAL A 330 -6.57 11.91 12.36
C VAL A 330 -6.23 11.75 10.88
N MET A 331 -7.07 12.27 9.99
CA MET A 331 -6.82 12.40 8.56
C MET A 331 -6.26 13.80 8.26
N GLY A 332 -5.49 13.92 7.17
CA GLY A 332 -5.10 15.23 6.67
C GLY A 332 -6.26 15.95 5.98
N PRO A 333 -6.10 17.22 5.58
CA PRO A 333 -7.19 17.98 4.94
C PRO A 333 -7.72 17.33 3.67
N THR A 334 -8.98 17.62 3.30
CA THR A 334 -9.61 17.06 2.08
C THR A 334 -9.59 18.01 0.89
N GLU A 335 -9.21 19.27 1.11
CA GLU A 335 -9.21 20.34 0.13
C GLU A 335 -7.88 21.09 0.17
N SER A 336 -7.44 21.58 -0.98
CA SER A 336 -6.25 22.42 -1.10
C SER A 336 -6.64 23.90 -1.11
N HIS A 337 -5.85 24.73 -0.42
CA HIS A 337 -5.89 26.19 -0.51
C HIS A 337 -7.22 26.92 -0.22
N PRO A 338 -8.03 26.53 0.79
CA PRO A 338 -9.08 27.43 1.24
C PRO A 338 -8.47 28.69 1.89
N PRO A 339 -9.22 29.80 1.97
CA PRO A 339 -8.75 30.99 2.69
C PRO A 339 -8.38 30.65 4.14
N VAL A 340 -7.13 30.93 4.51
CA VAL A 340 -6.63 30.66 5.86
C VAL A 340 -7.24 31.64 6.86
N ARG A 341 -7.84 31.11 7.92
CA ARG A 341 -8.36 31.89 9.05
C ARG A 341 -7.20 32.41 9.91
N SER A 342 -7.34 33.65 10.37
CA SER A 342 -6.47 34.21 11.41
C SER A 342 -7.04 33.85 12.78
N PHE A 343 -6.15 33.54 13.72
CA PHE A 343 -6.49 33.20 15.10
C PHE A 343 -5.81 34.17 16.05
N ALA A 344 -6.51 34.51 17.14
CA ALA A 344 -6.02 35.50 18.11
C ALA A 344 -4.83 34.97 18.94
N ASP A 345 -4.84 33.69 19.28
CA ASP A 345 -3.81 33.05 20.10
C ASP A 345 -3.75 31.52 19.88
N ALA A 346 -2.86 30.85 20.59
CA ALA A 346 -2.67 29.40 20.53
C ALA A 346 -3.86 28.59 21.08
N GLU A 347 -4.67 29.15 21.98
CA GLU A 347 -5.84 28.48 22.54
C GLU A 347 -6.98 28.44 21.53
N ALA A 348 -7.18 29.52 20.77
CA ALA A 348 -8.11 29.58 19.66
C ALA A 348 -7.71 28.60 18.52
N ILE A 349 -6.42 28.52 18.18
CA ILE A 349 -5.90 27.53 17.23
C ILE A 349 -6.17 26.11 17.73
N ALA A 350 -5.83 25.82 18.99
CA ALA A 350 -6.04 24.51 19.59
C ALA A 350 -7.51 24.09 19.58
N THR A 351 -8.41 25.00 19.97
CA THR A 351 -9.86 24.78 19.96
C THR A 351 -10.34 24.43 18.56
N ALA A 352 -9.96 25.21 17.55
CA ALA A 352 -10.39 24.98 16.16
C ALA A 352 -9.91 23.63 15.59
N ILE A 353 -8.69 23.20 15.95
CA ILE A 353 -8.16 21.89 15.54
C ILE A 353 -8.92 20.75 16.23
N VAL A 354 -9.11 20.84 17.54
CA VAL A 354 -9.81 19.80 18.31
C VAL A 354 -11.25 19.68 17.84
N ASP A 355 -11.97 20.79 17.69
CA ASP A 355 -13.36 20.79 17.22
C ASP A 355 -13.48 20.18 15.81
N ALA A 356 -12.59 20.55 14.89
CA ALA A 356 -12.60 20.02 13.52
C ALA A 356 -12.36 18.50 13.49
N VAL A 357 -11.36 18.02 14.25
CA VAL A 357 -10.99 16.60 14.30
C VAL A 357 -12.04 15.79 15.06
N ASP A 358 -12.57 16.28 16.16
CA ASP A 358 -13.62 15.57 16.92
C ASP A 358 -14.93 15.50 16.13
N ALA A 359 -15.25 16.52 15.32
CA ALA A 359 -16.45 16.54 14.49
C ALA A 359 -16.34 15.66 13.23
N SER A 360 -15.15 15.59 12.60
CA SER A 360 -15.00 15.02 11.26
C SER A 360 -13.90 13.96 11.11
N SER A 361 -12.98 13.86 12.07
CA SER A 361 -11.69 13.14 11.97
C SER A 361 -10.67 13.74 10.98
N TYR A 362 -10.97 14.87 10.33
CA TYR A 362 -10.06 15.54 9.39
C TYR A 362 -9.44 16.79 10.00
N LEU A 363 -8.18 17.05 9.68
CA LEU A 363 -7.55 18.34 9.97
C LEU A 363 -8.23 19.46 9.16
N PRO A 364 -8.43 20.65 9.76
CA PRO A 364 -9.07 21.76 9.08
C PRO A 364 -8.16 22.29 7.96
N ALA A 365 -8.72 22.41 6.76
CA ALA A 365 -7.99 22.91 5.58
C ALA A 365 -7.72 24.43 5.64
N ASP A 366 -8.53 25.16 6.40
CA ASP A 366 -8.52 26.62 6.53
C ASP A 366 -7.61 27.15 7.65
N ILE A 367 -6.68 26.31 8.14
CA ILE A 367 -5.64 26.66 9.09
C ILE A 367 -4.28 26.43 8.44
N ASP A 368 -3.32 27.31 8.70
CA ASP A 368 -1.92 27.04 8.41
C ASP A 368 -1.39 25.98 9.39
N LEU A 369 -1.55 24.71 9.01
CA LEU A 369 -1.22 23.57 9.86
C LEU A 369 0.28 23.48 10.19
N ALA A 370 1.15 23.96 9.29
CA ALA A 370 2.59 23.95 9.52
C ALA A 370 2.98 24.94 10.63
N ASN A 371 2.45 26.16 10.57
CA ASN A 371 2.67 27.12 11.66
C ASN A 371 1.94 26.70 12.94
N ALA A 372 0.73 26.14 12.84
CA ALA A 372 -0.03 25.69 14.00
C ALA A 372 0.72 24.61 14.80
N ILE A 373 1.30 23.59 14.15
CA ILE A 373 2.03 22.53 14.85
C ILE A 373 3.28 23.05 15.54
N VAL A 374 4.03 23.98 14.91
CA VAL A 374 5.22 24.59 15.51
C VAL A 374 4.84 25.47 16.70
N HIS A 375 3.81 26.31 16.57
CA HIS A 375 3.33 27.16 17.66
C HIS A 375 2.90 26.33 18.89
N LEU A 376 2.10 25.28 18.67
CA LEU A 376 1.63 24.41 19.76
C LEU A 376 2.77 23.57 20.36
N ALA A 377 3.76 23.17 19.55
CA ALA A 377 4.95 22.49 20.03
C ALA A 377 5.81 23.40 20.93
N CYS A 378 6.12 24.63 20.49
CA CYS A 378 6.86 25.62 21.29
C CYS A 378 6.17 25.89 22.63
N ALA A 379 4.84 26.12 22.60
CA ALA A 379 4.05 26.34 23.79
C ALA A 379 4.09 25.13 24.76
N SER A 380 4.11 23.91 24.23
CA SER A 380 4.16 22.67 25.02
C SER A 380 5.50 22.44 25.74
N VAL A 381 6.59 23.04 25.25
CA VAL A 381 7.93 22.93 25.84
C VAL A 381 8.43 24.21 26.50
N GLY A 382 7.61 25.26 26.55
CA GLY A 382 7.96 26.55 27.16
C GLY A 382 8.99 27.36 26.37
N ARG A 383 8.97 27.27 25.03
CA ARG A 383 9.80 28.09 24.13
C ARG A 383 8.96 29.20 23.49
N ASP A 384 9.65 30.26 23.06
CA ASP A 384 9.04 31.34 22.29
C ASP A 384 8.44 30.82 20.97
N ALA A 385 7.38 31.49 20.50
CA ALA A 385 6.73 31.14 19.25
C ALA A 385 7.70 31.31 18.07
N MET A 386 7.69 30.33 17.17
CA MET A 386 8.52 30.30 15.97
C MET A 386 7.64 30.02 14.76
N SER A 387 7.99 30.59 13.61
CA SER A 387 7.36 30.21 12.35
C SER A 387 7.89 28.88 11.84
N ALA A 388 7.05 28.13 11.16
CA ALA A 388 7.47 26.95 10.43
C ALA A 388 8.39 27.34 9.27
N THR A 389 9.48 26.60 9.12
CA THR A 389 10.42 26.69 7.99
C THR A 389 10.25 25.52 7.02
N ARG A 390 9.46 24.52 7.40
CA ARG A 390 9.15 23.32 6.63
C ARG A 390 7.65 23.01 6.68
N THR A 391 7.19 22.29 5.68
CA THR A 391 5.80 21.87 5.48
C THR A 391 5.69 20.35 5.45
N ILE A 392 4.48 19.82 5.25
CA ILE A 392 4.26 18.38 5.21
C ILE A 392 4.96 17.70 4.02
N THR A 393 5.24 18.42 2.94
CA THR A 393 5.95 17.88 1.77
C THR A 393 7.43 17.66 2.06
N ASP A 394 7.97 18.26 3.12
CA ASP A 394 9.36 18.12 3.51
C ASP A 394 9.61 16.90 4.42
N LEU A 395 8.60 16.09 4.71
CA LEU A 395 8.79 14.88 5.53
C LEU A 395 9.84 13.95 4.91
N PRO A 396 10.70 13.30 5.73
CA PRO A 396 11.67 12.34 5.22
C PRO A 396 11.02 11.25 4.35
N GLY A 397 11.57 11.02 3.16
CA GLY A 397 11.07 10.04 2.20
C GLY A 397 9.94 10.53 1.28
N MET A 398 9.41 11.74 1.52
CA MET A 398 8.30 12.29 0.72
C MET A 398 8.73 12.58 -0.72
N ASP A 399 9.91 13.18 -0.95
CA ASP A 399 10.39 13.46 -2.31
C ASP A 399 10.44 12.21 -3.19
N THR A 400 11.04 11.13 -2.67
CA THR A 400 11.13 9.83 -3.36
C THR A 400 9.76 9.20 -3.58
N ALA A 401 8.86 9.30 -2.59
CA ALA A 401 7.50 8.79 -2.73
C ALA A 401 6.73 9.56 -3.81
N MET A 402 6.86 10.89 -3.84
CA MET A 402 6.20 11.75 -4.82
C MET A 402 6.77 11.57 -6.23
N GLU A 403 8.07 11.37 -6.38
CA GLU A 403 8.67 10.97 -7.66
C GLU A 403 8.09 9.65 -8.17
N ARG A 404 7.92 8.66 -7.29
CA ARG A 404 7.31 7.39 -7.66
C ARG A 404 5.83 7.53 -8.01
N ILE A 405 5.08 8.32 -7.25
CA ILE A 405 3.67 8.60 -7.58
C ILE A 405 3.59 9.33 -8.92
N ARG A 406 4.58 10.19 -9.25
CA ARG A 406 4.66 10.84 -10.56
C ARG A 406 4.87 9.83 -11.69
N SER A 407 5.70 8.82 -11.51
CA SER A 407 5.96 7.82 -12.56
C SER A 407 4.76 6.89 -12.82
N TYR A 408 3.80 6.78 -11.90
CA TYR A 408 2.59 5.98 -12.14
C TYR A 408 1.74 6.47 -13.33
N ARG A 409 1.89 7.73 -13.75
CA ARG A 409 1.24 8.23 -14.97
C ARG A 409 1.74 7.55 -16.24
N ASP A 410 2.95 7.00 -16.21
CA ASP A 410 3.63 6.42 -17.38
C ASP A 410 3.13 5.00 -17.66
N TRP A 411 2.24 4.46 -16.83
CA TRP A 411 1.57 3.21 -17.11
C TRP A 411 0.75 3.33 -18.40
N PRO A 412 1.04 2.54 -19.45
CA PRO A 412 0.53 2.79 -20.80
C PRO A 412 -0.98 2.63 -20.94
N VAL A 413 -1.66 2.04 -19.97
CA VAL A 413 -3.13 1.91 -19.94
C VAL A 413 -3.81 3.24 -19.64
N HIS A 414 -3.15 4.18 -18.96
CA HIS A 414 -3.73 5.49 -18.69
C HIS A 414 -4.01 6.23 -20.01
N GLY A 415 -5.19 6.84 -20.09
CA GLY A 415 -5.61 7.65 -21.22
C GLY A 415 -5.70 9.14 -20.89
N PRO A 416 -6.16 9.97 -21.82
CA PRO A 416 -6.26 11.42 -21.65
C PRO A 416 -7.14 11.90 -20.48
N ALA A 417 -8.01 11.01 -19.97
CA ALA A 417 -8.88 11.30 -18.83
C ALA A 417 -8.17 11.19 -17.46
N TYR A 418 -6.98 10.59 -17.39
CA TYR A 418 -6.23 10.48 -16.14
C TYR A 418 -5.65 11.85 -15.73
N ARG A 419 -5.89 12.27 -14.48
CA ARG A 419 -5.45 13.57 -13.94
C ARG A 419 -4.43 13.41 -12.82
N GLN A 420 -3.15 13.46 -13.17
CA GLN A 420 -2.05 13.32 -12.21
C GLN A 420 -2.08 14.38 -11.09
N GLU A 421 -2.47 15.62 -11.39
CA GLU A 421 -2.49 16.72 -10.42
C GLU A 421 -3.35 16.41 -9.18
N SER A 422 -4.56 15.85 -9.37
CA SER A 422 -5.45 15.46 -8.28
C SER A 422 -4.88 14.31 -7.44
N ILE A 423 -4.17 13.37 -8.08
CA ILE A 423 -3.51 12.26 -7.39
C ILE A 423 -2.39 12.78 -6.49
N LEU A 424 -1.55 13.69 -7.01
CA LEU A 424 -0.45 14.27 -6.24
C LEU A 424 -0.97 15.17 -5.11
N MET A 425 -1.99 15.98 -5.37
CA MET A 425 -2.61 16.84 -4.37
C MET A 425 -3.11 16.04 -3.18
N HIS A 426 -3.94 15.01 -3.39
CA HIS A 426 -4.43 14.18 -2.30
C HIS A 426 -3.31 13.34 -1.66
N ALA A 427 -2.26 13.01 -2.41
CA ALA A 427 -1.10 12.33 -1.85
C ALA A 427 -0.42 13.18 -0.77
N GLU A 428 -0.21 14.47 -1.06
CA GLU A 428 0.37 15.45 -0.15
C GLU A 428 -0.55 15.77 1.02
N LEU A 429 -1.83 16.05 0.75
CA LEU A 429 -2.80 16.38 1.79
C LEU A 429 -2.92 15.29 2.85
N GLN A 430 -2.77 14.02 2.48
CA GLN A 430 -2.85 12.90 3.44
C GLN A 430 -1.51 12.49 4.04
N ALA A 431 -0.40 13.14 3.69
CA ALA A 431 0.91 12.89 4.29
C ALA A 431 0.95 13.23 5.80
N TRP A 432 -0.01 13.99 6.32
CA TRP A 432 -0.23 14.20 7.77
C TRP A 432 -0.45 12.90 8.55
N THR A 433 -0.87 11.84 7.88
CA THR A 433 -1.08 10.51 8.47
C THR A 433 0.15 9.60 8.36
N LEU A 434 1.18 10.02 7.64
CA LEU A 434 2.36 9.23 7.35
C LEU A 434 3.21 9.01 8.61
N LYS A 435 3.47 7.74 8.93
CA LYS A 435 4.43 7.30 9.97
C LYS A 435 4.87 5.87 9.71
N PRO A 436 6.01 5.41 10.26
CA PRO A 436 6.38 4.00 10.15
C PRO A 436 5.37 3.10 10.86
N ALA A 437 5.12 1.92 10.30
CA ALA A 437 4.45 0.84 11.02
C ALA A 437 5.53 -0.08 11.61
N MET A 438 5.34 -0.54 12.84
CA MET A 438 6.31 -1.37 13.53
C MET A 438 5.66 -2.64 14.07
N PRO A 439 6.43 -3.72 14.26
CA PRO A 439 5.99 -4.84 15.07
C PRO A 439 5.56 -4.37 16.47
N ALA A 440 4.57 -5.04 17.05
CA ALA A 440 4.05 -4.69 18.37
C ALA A 440 5.14 -4.60 19.47
N SER A 441 6.15 -5.45 19.37
CA SER A 441 7.31 -5.51 20.29
C SER A 441 8.23 -4.29 20.23
N ASP A 442 8.16 -3.52 19.14
CA ASP A 442 9.08 -2.41 18.88
C ASP A 442 8.51 -1.07 19.38
N TYR A 443 7.24 -1.03 19.78
CA TYR A 443 6.63 0.14 20.40
C TYR A 443 7.07 0.28 21.87
N PRO A 444 7.18 1.52 22.40
CA PRO A 444 7.47 1.73 23.82
C PRO A 444 6.44 1.04 24.74
N PRO A 445 6.85 0.51 25.90
CA PRO A 445 6.01 -0.33 26.75
C PRO A 445 4.81 0.39 27.38
N ASP A 446 4.83 1.72 27.42
CA ASP A 446 3.75 2.54 27.97
C ASP A 446 2.77 3.06 26.91
N VAL A 447 2.96 2.65 25.65
CA VAL A 447 2.00 2.86 24.56
C VAL A 447 1.01 1.70 24.53
N THR A 448 -0.29 2.02 24.58
CA THR A 448 -1.32 1.01 24.35
C THR A 448 -1.61 0.88 22.87
N LEU A 449 -1.59 -0.35 22.37
CA LEU A 449 -1.80 -0.66 20.96
C LEU A 449 -3.22 -1.17 20.70
N GLY A 450 -3.74 -0.88 19.51
CA GLY A 450 -5.01 -1.36 19.01
C GLY A 450 -4.94 -1.80 17.55
N ARG A 451 -5.79 -2.76 17.18
CA ARG A 451 -6.00 -3.17 15.78
C ARG A 451 -7.20 -2.42 15.22
N GLN A 452 -6.95 -1.34 14.51
CA GLN A 452 -7.99 -0.59 13.81
C GLN A 452 -7.42 -0.14 12.46
N LEU A 453 -7.68 -0.92 11.41
CA LEU A 453 -7.63 -0.40 10.05
C LEU A 453 -8.91 0.40 9.89
N ASN A 454 -8.79 1.72 10.03
CA ASN A 454 -9.81 2.72 9.73
C ASN A 454 -11.26 2.20 9.79
N PRO A 455 -11.82 1.88 10.97
CA PRO A 455 -13.09 1.17 11.02
C PRO A 455 -14.18 1.99 10.31
N MET A 456 -15.06 1.30 9.58
CA MET A 456 -16.30 1.93 9.15
C MET A 456 -17.03 2.39 10.40
N VAL A 457 -17.11 3.70 10.61
CA VAL A 457 -18.25 4.24 11.34
C VAL A 457 -19.44 3.89 10.45
N PRO A 458 -20.50 3.24 10.97
CA PRO A 458 -21.70 3.03 10.18
C PRO A 458 -22.14 4.40 9.65
N TRP A 459 -22.22 4.53 8.32
CA TRP A 459 -22.85 5.68 7.68
C TRP A 459 -24.25 5.80 8.30
N ARG A 460 -24.51 6.88 9.05
CA ARG A 460 -25.83 7.15 9.64
C ARG A 460 -26.79 7.65 8.60
#